data_AF-A0A418Y8V3-F1
#
_entry.id   AF-A0A418Y8V3-F1
#
_cell.length_a   1.000
_cell.length_b   1.000
_cell.length_c   1.000
_cell.angle_alpha   90.00
_cell.angle_beta   90.00
_cell.angle_gamma   90.00
#
_symmetry.space_group_name_H-M   'P 1'
#
loop_
_entity.id
_entity.type
_entity.pdbx_description
1 polymer ?
#
loop_
_entity_poly.entity_id
_entity_poly.type
_entity_poly.pdbx_seq_one_letter_code
_entity_poly.pdbx_strand_id
1 'polypeptide(L)'
;HQTGTRREDLAEFAALMRGHAASHPHAHLNEAISVEQVLASRPIATPLHLLDCCPISDGAVALVVSADEGPVRISGAGQAHRHQHL
;
A
#
# COMPACT_ATOMS: atom_id res chain seq x y z
N HIS A 1 12.13 6.90 13.92
CA HIS A 1 12.82 7.63 15.00
C HIS A 1 12.31 7.22 16.39
N GLN A 2 10.99 7.23 16.65
CA GLN A 2 10.42 6.82 17.95
C GLN A 2 10.47 5.31 18.22
N THR A 3 10.35 4.50 17.17
CA THR A 3 10.17 3.05 17.27
C THR A 3 11.45 2.25 17.00
N GLY A 4 12.54 2.91 16.61
CA GLY A 4 13.76 2.23 16.14
C GLY A 4 13.64 1.59 14.75
N THR A 5 12.50 1.72 14.06
CA THR A 5 12.31 1.20 12.68
C THR A 5 13.39 1.73 11.75
N ARG A 6 14.02 0.80 11.04
CA ARG A 6 15.07 1.06 10.07
C ARG A 6 14.49 1.13 8.66
N ARG A 7 15.32 1.52 7.71
CA ARG A 7 14.88 1.65 6.33
C ARG A 7 14.66 0.30 5.65
N GLU A 8 15.49 -0.67 6.00
CA GLU A 8 15.41 -2.05 5.52
C GLU A 8 14.05 -2.65 5.88
N ASP A 9 13.54 -2.36 7.08
CA ASP A 9 12.23 -2.84 7.54
C ASP A 9 11.08 -2.31 6.65
N LEU A 10 11.19 -1.09 6.12
CA LEU A 10 10.22 -0.52 5.17
C LEU A 10 10.42 -1.07 3.75
N ALA A 11 11.67 -1.31 3.36
CA ALA A 11 12.02 -1.86 2.05
C ALA A 11 11.52 -3.31 1.87
N GLU A 12 11.56 -4.12 2.94
CA GLU A 12 10.97 -5.46 2.97
C GLU A 12 9.47 -5.43 2.68
N PHE A 13 8.75 -4.45 3.23
CA PHE A 13 7.32 -4.28 2.97
C PHE A 13 7.04 -3.96 1.49
N ALA A 14 7.82 -3.05 0.88
CA ALA A 14 7.67 -2.71 -0.52
C ALA A 14 7.93 -3.93 -1.45
N ALA A 15 8.98 -4.69 -1.17
CA ALA A 15 9.30 -5.92 -1.90
C ALA A 15 8.20 -6.99 -1.76
N LEU A 16 7.69 -7.20 -0.55
CA LEU A 16 6.59 -8.13 -0.28
C LEU A 16 5.32 -7.75 -1.06
N MET A 17 4.90 -6.49 -0.99
CA MET A 17 3.71 -6.00 -1.67
C MET A 17 3.84 -6.11 -3.19
N ARG A 18 5.04 -5.88 -3.72
CA ARG A 18 5.29 -6.06 -5.15
C ARG A 18 5.29 -7.54 -5.56
N GLY A 19 5.78 -8.43 -4.69
CA GLY A 19 5.66 -9.89 -4.87
C GLY A 19 4.20 -10.34 -4.95
N HIS A 20 3.32 -9.84 -4.07
CA HIS A 20 1.87 -10.09 -4.18
C HIS A 20 1.29 -9.53 -5.48
N ALA A 21 1.65 -8.29 -5.83
CA ALA A 21 1.19 -7.64 -7.04
C ALA A 21 1.57 -8.42 -8.32
N ALA A 22 2.76 -9.02 -8.36
CA ALA A 22 3.22 -9.84 -9.49
C ALA A 22 2.33 -11.07 -9.75
N SER A 23 1.65 -11.58 -8.71
CA SER A 23 0.71 -12.70 -8.83
C SER A 23 -0.73 -12.25 -9.17
N HIS A 24 -1.00 -10.95 -9.22
CA HIS A 24 -2.34 -10.42 -9.42
C HIS A 24 -2.50 -9.82 -10.83
N PRO A 25 -3.37 -10.38 -11.70
CA PRO A 25 -3.45 -10.00 -13.10
C PRO A 25 -3.90 -8.55 -13.35
N HIS A 26 -4.57 -7.93 -12.38
CA HIS A 26 -5.05 -6.55 -12.46
C HIS A 26 -4.15 -5.53 -11.73
N ALA A 27 -2.99 -5.94 -11.22
CA ALA A 27 -2.07 -5.02 -10.58
C ALA A 27 -1.45 -4.06 -11.60
N HIS A 28 -1.46 -2.76 -11.31
CA HIS A 28 -0.83 -1.74 -12.17
C HIS A 28 0.68 -1.96 -12.31
N LEU A 29 1.36 -2.36 -11.24
CA LEU A 29 2.79 -2.68 -11.24
C LEU A 29 2.98 -4.13 -10.81
N ASN A 30 3.29 -5.01 -11.77
CA ASN A 30 3.36 -6.46 -11.62
C ASN A 30 4.79 -7.03 -11.72
N GLU A 31 5.81 -6.19 -11.88
CA GLU A 31 7.21 -6.61 -11.85
C GLU A 31 7.72 -6.71 -10.41
N ALA A 32 8.16 -7.89 -9.97
CA ALA A 32 8.77 -8.08 -8.66
C ALA A 32 9.99 -7.16 -8.46
N ILE A 33 10.18 -6.64 -7.23
CA ILE A 33 11.36 -5.85 -6.85
C ILE A 33 12.02 -6.45 -5.61
N SER A 34 13.34 -6.31 -5.50
CA SER A 34 14.11 -6.71 -4.33
C SER A 34 14.26 -5.57 -3.32
N VAL A 35 14.65 -5.92 -2.09
CA VAL A 35 14.95 -4.95 -1.03
C VAL A 35 16.07 -3.99 -1.47
N GLU A 36 17.10 -4.50 -2.13
CA GLU A 36 18.23 -3.71 -2.61
C GLU A 36 17.78 -2.68 -3.65
N GLN A 37 16.85 -3.05 -4.55
CA GLN A 37 16.28 -2.13 -5.52
C GLN A 37 15.48 -1.00 -4.84
N VAL A 38 14.74 -1.31 -3.78
CA VAL A 38 14.02 -0.30 -2.99
C VAL A 38 14.98 0.66 -2.31
N LEU A 39 16.01 0.14 -1.63
CA LEU A 39 17.02 0.95 -0.95
C LEU A 39 17.80 1.85 -1.92
N ALA A 40 18.12 1.33 -3.11
CA ALA A 40 18.84 2.06 -4.16
C ALA A 40 17.95 3.02 -4.97
N SER A 41 16.63 2.97 -4.80
CA SER A 41 15.72 3.80 -5.58
C SER A 41 15.87 5.29 -5.27
N ARG A 42 15.42 6.15 -6.20
CA ARG A 42 15.62 7.60 -6.12
C ARG A 42 14.97 8.20 -4.85
N PRO A 43 15.67 9.03 -4.06
CA PRO A 43 15.06 9.76 -2.95
C PRO A 43 13.94 10.71 -3.39
N ILE A 44 12.84 10.75 -2.63
CA ILE A 44 11.69 11.63 -2.88
C ILE A 44 11.57 12.63 -1.73
N ALA A 45 11.39 12.14 -0.52
CA ALA A 45 11.26 12.95 0.69
C ALA A 45 11.78 12.14 1.87
N THR A 46 13.02 12.40 2.31
CA THR A 46 13.70 11.59 3.33
C THR A 46 12.79 11.37 4.54
N PRO A 47 12.57 10.10 4.97
CA PRO A 47 13.29 8.89 4.60
C PRO A 47 12.62 8.04 3.50
N LEU A 48 11.80 8.60 2.61
CA LEU A 48 11.07 7.86 1.56
C LEU A 48 11.72 8.03 0.18
N HIS A 49 11.86 6.92 -0.54
CA HIS A 49 12.35 6.82 -1.91
C HIS A 49 11.21 6.42 -2.86
N LEU A 50 11.49 6.42 -4.16
CA LEU A 50 10.50 6.24 -5.21
C LEU A 50 9.70 4.95 -5.05
N LEU A 51 10.36 3.83 -4.71
CA LEU A 51 9.68 2.55 -4.56
C LEU A 51 8.92 2.39 -3.24
N ASP A 52 9.03 3.36 -2.33
CA ASP A 52 8.18 3.47 -1.14
C ASP A 52 6.83 4.17 -1.47
N CYS A 53 6.70 4.79 -2.65
CA CYS A 53 5.51 5.53 -3.07
C CYS A 53 4.59 4.69 -3.95
N CYS A 54 3.28 4.88 -3.81
CA CYS A 54 2.30 4.27 -4.71
C CYS A 54 2.35 4.92 -6.11
N PRO A 55 2.05 4.16 -7.18
CA PRO A 55 1.91 4.74 -8.51
C PRO A 55 0.63 5.59 -8.58
N ILE A 56 0.69 6.65 -9.37
CA ILE A 56 -0.51 7.36 -9.82
C ILE A 56 -1.25 6.42 -10.77
N SER A 57 -2.50 6.09 -10.46
CA SER A 57 -3.26 5.05 -11.16
C SER A 57 -4.66 5.54 -11.50
N ASP A 58 -5.17 5.15 -12.67
CA ASP A 58 -6.56 5.35 -13.07
C ASP A 58 -7.32 4.01 -12.96
N GLY A 59 -8.53 4.03 -12.39
CA GLY A 59 -9.35 2.84 -12.21
C GLY A 59 -10.70 3.14 -11.52
N ALA A 60 -11.60 2.16 -11.50
CA ALA A 60 -12.92 2.28 -10.87
C ALA A 60 -13.32 0.99 -10.15
N VAL A 61 -14.11 1.12 -9.07
CA VAL A 61 -14.66 -0.01 -8.30
C VAL A 61 -16.04 0.38 -7.75
N ALA A 62 -16.95 -0.59 -7.65
CA ALA A 62 -18.25 -0.44 -7.02
C ALA A 62 -18.57 -1.65 -6.11
N LEU A 63 -19.26 -1.41 -5.01
CA LEU A 63 -19.72 -2.44 -4.07
C LEU A 63 -21.24 -2.30 -3.89
N VAL A 64 -21.98 -3.41 -4.00
CA VAL A 64 -23.41 -3.48 -3.67
C VAL A 64 -23.55 -4.01 -2.26
N VAL A 65 -24.22 -3.26 -1.39
CA VAL A 65 -24.37 -3.59 0.03
C VAL A 65 -25.86 -3.73 0.35
N SER A 66 -26.22 -4.79 1.08
CA SER A 66 -27.57 -5.02 1.61
C SER A 66 -27.52 -5.20 3.13
N ALA A 67 -28.67 -5.01 3.79
CA ALA A 67 -28.87 -5.37 5.19
C ALA A 67 -29.10 -6.89 5.39
N ASP A 68 -29.50 -7.60 4.33
CA ASP A 68 -29.71 -9.04 4.36
C ASP A 68 -28.38 -9.81 4.52
N GLU A 69 -28.44 -11.03 5.05
CA GLU A 69 -27.26 -11.88 5.15
C GLU A 69 -26.73 -12.26 3.76
N GLY A 70 -25.44 -12.03 3.55
CA GLY A 70 -24.71 -12.38 2.33
C GLY A 70 -23.46 -13.22 2.63
N PRO A 71 -22.74 -13.66 1.60
CA PRO A 71 -21.54 -14.49 1.73
C PRO A 71 -20.36 -13.75 2.40
N VAL A 72 -20.40 -12.41 2.43
CA VAL A 72 -19.40 -11.56 3.06
C VAL A 72 -20.11 -10.56 3.98
N ARG A 73 -19.72 -10.51 5.25
CA ARG A 73 -20.29 -9.62 6.27
C ARG A 73 -19.34 -8.47 6.58
N ILE A 74 -19.86 -7.25 6.66
CA ILE A 74 -19.16 -6.10 7.23
C ILE A 74 -19.26 -6.21 8.76
N SER A 75 -18.19 -6.64 9.42
CA SER A 75 -18.18 -6.83 10.88
C SER A 75 -18.05 -5.54 11.68
N GLY A 76 -17.63 -4.43 11.05
CA GLY A 76 -17.53 -3.11 11.66
C GLY A 76 -16.95 -2.06 10.69
N ALA A 77 -17.18 -0.78 10.99
CA ALA A 77 -16.61 0.36 10.27
C ALA A 77 -16.32 1.50 11.26
N GLY A 78 -15.23 2.25 11.05
CA GLY A 78 -14.83 3.35 11.91
C GLY A 78 -14.09 4.43 11.13
N GLN A 79 -14.25 5.68 11.55
CA GLN A 79 -13.64 6.86 10.93
C GLN A 79 -13.20 7.82 12.02
N ALA A 80 -12.03 8.46 11.85
CA ALA A 80 -11.52 9.50 12.75
C ALA A 80 -10.91 10.63 11.94
N HIS A 81 -11.16 11.88 12.37
CA HIS A 81 -10.61 13.08 11.76
C HIS A 81 -9.75 13.83 12.78
N ARG A 82 -8.59 14.33 12.36
CA ARG A 82 -7.73 15.23 13.14
C ARG A 82 -7.67 16.61 12.49
N HIS A 83 -7.05 17.56 13.18
CA HIS A 83 -6.92 18.98 12.82
C HIS A 83 -6.38 19.28 11.40
N GLN A 84 -5.86 18.29 10.66
CA GLN A 84 -5.42 18.44 9.27
C GLN A 84 -6.54 18.22 8.23
N HIS A 85 -7.81 18.12 8.68
CA HIS A 85 -8.99 17.97 7.81
C HIS A 85 -10.03 19.10 7.97
N LEU A 86 -9.60 20.29 8.42
CA LEU A 86 -10.35 21.55 8.27
C LEU A 86 -9.79 22.36 7.12
#